data_AF-A0A1E5JQA0-F1
#
_entry.id   AF-A0A1E5JQA0-F1
#
_cell.length_a   1.000
_cell.length_b   1.000
_cell.length_c   1.000
_cell.angle_alpha   90.00
_cell.angle_beta   90.00
_cell.angle_gamma   90.00
#
_symmetry.space_group_name_H-M   'P 1'
#
loop_
_entity.id
_entity.type
_entity.pdbx_description
1 polymer ?
#
loop_
_entity_poly.entity_id
_entity_poly.type
_entity_poly.pdbx_seq_one_letter_code
_entity_poly.pdbx_strand_id
1 'polypeptide(L)'
;MSNRKKALNFLTRVEQFIIPQSNPEIMNQLLLTLGLDKLITGNEEYRFFVQTIRSKAIDLNPLITQIKSDIVKNESVCALLAYIEKNGLIDEAEIENAASTIQLQINLLCLLEAITITMANSNDFAHDMYNHMMKQRGTGATGNPFYNFFFGIPSHATLFERLKLISIDPGLTSIIFHRLMEAKPESQADLNDFVNQNRLSGWNADIELADFDAASTSTLPAMAVNILEAVWEDATGHNKNTSGFLNAQAGLGLIGIMEEREYTTSFKLTETTLPQGTVLASDLSYSLMPVLKVDNSVKKVSQFHIDKEWMNLYNSWNLCFVIANIDPVFVPLKLLIPSVFSAEPSNYKETRVLALFLVANLFMNAQTVNNPLFASNYSFQNGTAILEKWGEINKNHANELLKHFCPKECKEPQALYHQVLGEHPNLNFGLGLLSYFRDSHEFRLTKKTKPSTLNNFSFFSGDITTEDSSEQMNASSNPYVNNA
;
A
#
# COMPACT_ATOMS: atom_id res chain seq x y z
N MET A 1 12.89 33.28 -3.80
CA MET A 1 11.58 32.74 -4.25
C MET A 1 11.32 31.43 -3.52
N SER A 2 10.17 31.27 -2.84
CA SER A 2 9.82 30.06 -2.10
C SER A 2 9.68 28.83 -3.01
N ASN A 3 10.09 27.64 -2.54
CA ASN A 3 9.96 26.37 -3.28
C ASN A 3 8.54 26.14 -3.82
N ARG A 4 7.51 26.46 -3.02
CA ARG A 4 6.10 26.33 -3.44
C ARG A 4 5.79 27.10 -4.72
N LYS A 5 6.33 28.31 -4.88
CA LYS A 5 6.11 29.11 -6.10
C LYS A 5 6.72 28.44 -7.33
N LYS A 6 7.92 27.86 -7.18
CA LYS A 6 8.59 27.17 -8.29
C LYS A 6 7.91 25.85 -8.65
N ALA A 7 7.50 25.07 -7.66
CA ALA A 7 6.73 23.85 -7.89
C ALA A 7 5.41 24.15 -8.61
N LEU A 8 4.69 25.20 -8.18
CA LEU A 8 3.47 25.65 -8.85
C LEU A 8 3.72 26.09 -10.30
N ASN A 9 4.79 26.85 -10.55
CA ASN A 9 5.16 27.25 -11.92
C ASN A 9 5.36 26.02 -12.83
N PHE A 10 6.07 25.00 -12.35
CA PHE A 10 6.27 23.76 -13.10
C PHE A 10 4.93 23.06 -13.39
N LEU A 11 4.09 22.90 -12.37
CA LEU A 11 2.78 22.25 -12.54
C LEU A 11 1.88 23.05 -13.50
N THR A 12 1.92 24.38 -13.47
CA THR A 12 1.19 25.22 -14.43
C THR A 12 1.70 25.05 -15.86
N ARG A 13 3.01 24.85 -16.07
CA ARG A 13 3.55 24.52 -17.40
C ARG A 13 3.00 23.18 -17.90
N VAL A 14 2.95 22.16 -17.04
CA VAL A 14 2.36 20.85 -17.38
C VAL A 14 0.87 20.98 -17.70
N GLU A 15 0.13 21.77 -16.92
CA GLU A 15 -1.32 21.97 -17.11
C GLU A 15 -1.69 22.57 -18.47
N GLN A 16 -0.77 23.28 -19.15
CA GLN A 16 -1.02 23.83 -20.48
C GLN A 16 -1.17 22.77 -21.57
N PHE A 17 -0.66 21.55 -21.33
CA PHE A 17 -0.64 20.46 -22.31
C PHE A 17 -1.65 19.35 -22.02
N ILE A 18 -2.50 19.52 -21.00
CA ILE A 18 -3.52 18.52 -20.63
C ILE A 18 -4.93 19.08 -20.82
N ILE A 19 -5.87 18.17 -21.05
CA ILE A 19 -7.30 18.45 -21.13
C ILE A 19 -7.92 18.04 -19.79
N PRO A 20 -8.57 18.97 -19.04
CA PRO A 20 -9.13 18.68 -17.73
C PRO A 20 -10.49 17.98 -17.80
N GLN A 21 -10.65 17.05 -18.73
CA GLN A 21 -11.85 16.24 -18.92
C GLN A 21 -11.45 14.78 -19.12
N SER A 22 -12.30 13.86 -18.69
CA SER A 22 -12.15 12.46 -19.07
C SER A 22 -12.41 12.29 -20.55
N ASN A 23 -11.83 11.23 -21.12
CA ASN A 23 -12.05 10.84 -22.50
C ASN A 23 -12.76 9.47 -22.53
N PRO A 24 -14.03 9.40 -22.98
CA PRO A 24 -14.79 8.16 -22.99
C PRO A 24 -14.15 7.01 -23.80
N GLU A 25 -13.45 7.33 -24.88
CA GLU A 25 -12.75 6.33 -25.68
C GLU A 25 -11.60 5.72 -24.89
N ILE A 26 -10.78 6.56 -24.25
CA ILE A 26 -9.70 6.11 -23.36
C ILE A 26 -10.28 5.30 -22.19
N MET A 27 -11.39 5.74 -21.60
CA MET A 27 -12.03 5.02 -20.48
C MET A 27 -12.52 3.63 -20.91
N ASN A 28 -13.13 3.50 -22.09
CA ASN A 28 -13.51 2.20 -22.63
C ASN A 28 -12.28 1.28 -22.82
N GLN A 29 -11.20 1.81 -23.40
CA GLN A 29 -9.96 1.05 -23.61
C GLN A 29 -9.32 0.62 -22.29
N LEU A 30 -9.28 1.50 -21.28
CA LEU A 30 -8.77 1.18 -19.94
C LEU A 30 -9.59 0.07 -19.28
N LEU A 31 -10.92 0.20 -19.26
CA LEU A 31 -11.80 -0.80 -18.64
C LEU A 31 -11.66 -2.18 -19.29
N LEU A 32 -11.60 -2.24 -20.63
CA LEU A 32 -11.42 -3.48 -21.38
C LEU A 32 -10.03 -4.09 -21.13
N THR A 33 -8.98 -3.26 -21.22
CA THR A 33 -7.59 -3.73 -21.10
C THR A 33 -7.29 -4.25 -19.69
N LEU A 34 -7.82 -3.56 -18.68
CA LEU A 34 -7.66 -3.93 -17.27
C LEU A 34 -8.65 -5.02 -16.82
N GLY A 35 -9.52 -5.50 -17.72
CA GLY A 35 -10.52 -6.54 -17.44
C GLY A 35 -11.66 -6.11 -16.52
N LEU A 36 -11.76 -4.81 -16.22
CA LEU A 36 -12.75 -4.23 -15.32
C LEU A 36 -14.15 -4.19 -15.94
N ASP A 37 -14.27 -4.32 -17.25
CA ASP A 37 -15.54 -4.49 -17.96
C ASP A 37 -16.28 -5.79 -17.56
N LYS A 38 -15.53 -6.77 -17.03
CA LYS A 38 -16.05 -8.07 -16.55
C LYS A 38 -16.24 -8.13 -15.04
N LEU A 39 -16.03 -7.02 -14.33
CA LEU A 39 -16.31 -6.95 -12.90
C LEU A 39 -17.81 -7.15 -12.66
N ILE A 40 -18.15 -8.13 -11.84
CA ILE A 40 -19.52 -8.38 -11.38
C ILE A 40 -19.62 -7.76 -10.00
N THR A 41 -20.54 -6.81 -9.83
CA THR A 41 -20.76 -6.12 -8.56
C THR A 41 -22.22 -5.73 -8.38
N GLY A 42 -22.69 -5.77 -7.12
CA GLY A 42 -23.98 -5.24 -6.70
C GLY A 42 -24.00 -3.71 -6.52
N ASN A 43 -22.84 -3.05 -6.53
CA ASN A 43 -22.73 -1.62 -6.25
C ASN A 43 -23.31 -0.77 -7.41
N GLU A 44 -24.54 -0.29 -7.24
CA GLU A 44 -25.27 0.47 -8.26
C GLU A 44 -24.59 1.79 -8.63
N GLU A 45 -24.01 2.48 -7.64
CA GLU A 45 -23.38 3.79 -7.83
C GLU A 45 -22.09 3.70 -8.65
N TYR A 46 -21.27 2.68 -8.39
CA TYR A 46 -20.11 2.38 -9.23
C TYR A 46 -20.53 2.00 -10.66
N ARG A 47 -21.58 1.18 -10.82
CA ARG A 47 -22.08 0.82 -12.15
C ARG A 47 -22.57 2.04 -12.92
N PHE A 48 -23.29 2.94 -12.26
CA PHE A 48 -23.74 4.21 -12.85
C PHE A 48 -22.55 5.10 -13.24
N PHE A 49 -21.55 5.21 -12.37
CA PHE A 49 -20.30 5.93 -12.67
C PHE A 49 -19.60 5.37 -13.92
N VAL A 50 -19.40 4.05 -13.97
CA VAL A 50 -18.76 3.38 -15.11
C VAL A 50 -19.54 3.60 -16.41
N GLN A 51 -20.87 3.46 -16.39
CA GLN A 51 -21.70 3.74 -17.58
C GLN A 51 -21.58 5.19 -18.04
N THR A 52 -21.50 6.12 -17.10
CA THR A 52 -21.35 7.55 -17.37
C THR A 52 -20.00 7.84 -18.05
N ILE A 53 -18.87 7.42 -17.47
CA ILE A 53 -17.55 7.75 -18.03
C ILE A 53 -17.27 7.07 -19.37
N ARG A 54 -17.98 5.97 -19.69
CA ARG A 54 -17.90 5.29 -20.99
C ARG A 54 -18.67 6.01 -22.10
N SER A 55 -19.64 6.86 -21.75
CA SER A 55 -20.57 7.48 -22.69
C SER A 55 -20.36 8.99 -22.83
N LYS A 56 -19.89 9.68 -21.78
CA LYS A 56 -19.67 11.12 -21.79
C LYS A 56 -18.41 11.51 -21.01
N ALA A 57 -17.77 12.57 -21.49
CA ALA A 57 -16.69 13.22 -20.77
C ALA A 57 -17.21 13.80 -19.45
N ILE A 58 -16.42 13.70 -18.40
CA ILE A 58 -16.68 14.31 -17.10
C ILE A 58 -15.59 15.34 -16.78
N ASP A 59 -15.95 16.37 -16.01
CA ASP A 59 -14.99 17.39 -15.56
C ASP A 59 -14.02 16.81 -14.54
N LEU A 60 -12.72 16.94 -14.82
CA LEU A 60 -11.64 16.48 -13.94
C LEU A 60 -10.88 17.63 -13.27
N ASN A 61 -11.31 18.89 -13.46
CA ASN A 61 -10.71 20.04 -12.78
C ASN A 61 -10.65 19.88 -11.25
N PRO A 62 -11.70 19.40 -10.55
CA PRO A 62 -11.64 19.22 -9.10
C PRO A 62 -10.54 18.23 -8.68
N LEU A 63 -10.45 17.10 -9.38
CA LEU A 63 -9.43 16.07 -9.15
C LEU A 63 -8.02 16.62 -9.40
N ILE A 64 -7.78 17.25 -10.56
CA ILE A 64 -6.47 17.81 -10.95
C ILE A 64 -6.04 18.91 -9.96
N THR A 65 -6.97 19.78 -9.57
CA THR A 65 -6.70 20.86 -8.61
C THR A 65 -6.32 20.33 -7.24
N GLN A 66 -7.01 19.28 -6.77
CA GLN A 66 -6.70 18.63 -5.51
C GLN A 66 -5.29 18.01 -5.55
N ILE A 67 -4.98 17.23 -6.59
CA ILE A 67 -3.65 16.61 -6.76
C ILE A 67 -2.55 17.68 -6.77
N LYS A 68 -2.71 18.75 -7.54
CA LYS A 68 -1.75 19.87 -7.57
C LYS A 68 -1.55 20.48 -6.19
N SER A 69 -2.65 20.75 -5.48
CA SER A 69 -2.63 21.32 -4.13
C SER A 69 -1.83 20.43 -3.17
N ASP A 70 -2.09 19.12 -3.22
CA ASP A 70 -1.49 18.17 -2.29
C ASP A 70 -0.02 17.89 -2.60
N ILE A 71 0.35 17.83 -3.89
CA ILE A 71 1.75 17.72 -4.33
C ILE A 71 2.58 18.87 -3.74
N VAL A 72 2.02 20.10 -3.74
CA VAL A 72 2.72 21.29 -3.22
C VAL A 72 2.75 21.31 -1.68
N LYS A 73 1.82 20.64 -1.01
CA LYS A 73 1.82 20.46 0.46
C LYS A 73 2.83 19.42 0.93
N ASN A 74 3.16 18.43 0.11
CA ASN A 74 4.20 17.46 0.42
C ASN A 74 5.59 18.10 0.25
N GLU A 75 6.32 18.30 1.34
CA GLU A 75 7.57 19.08 1.34
C GLU A 75 8.66 18.50 0.41
N SER A 76 8.86 17.17 0.45
CA SER A 76 9.85 16.50 -0.40
C SER A 76 9.52 16.61 -1.89
N VAL A 77 8.26 16.32 -2.26
CA VAL A 77 7.83 16.41 -3.67
C VAL A 77 7.86 17.86 -4.15
N CYS A 78 7.40 18.81 -3.32
CA CYS A 78 7.46 20.24 -3.60
C CYS A 78 8.91 20.73 -3.81
N ALA A 79 9.86 20.27 -2.98
CA ALA A 79 11.28 20.58 -3.13
C ALA A 79 11.86 20.03 -4.43
N LEU A 80 11.46 18.82 -4.83
CA LEU A 80 11.89 18.22 -6.10
C LEU A 80 11.38 19.01 -7.31
N LEU A 81 10.08 19.31 -7.37
CA LEU A 81 9.51 20.09 -8.47
C LEU A 81 10.11 21.50 -8.53
N ALA A 82 10.38 22.12 -7.38
CA ALA A 82 11.07 23.39 -7.31
C ALA A 82 12.51 23.32 -7.85
N TYR A 83 13.20 22.20 -7.64
CA TYR A 83 14.53 21.95 -8.18
C TYR A 83 14.50 21.74 -9.70
N ILE A 84 13.55 20.96 -10.22
CA ILE A 84 13.34 20.77 -11.66
C ILE A 84 13.13 22.11 -12.35
N GLU A 85 12.21 22.93 -11.84
CA GLU A 85 11.91 24.27 -12.37
C GLU A 85 13.11 25.21 -12.27
N LYS A 86 13.80 25.22 -11.12
CA LYS A 86 14.93 26.12 -10.89
C LYS A 86 16.06 25.91 -11.89
N ASN A 87 16.29 24.66 -12.27
CA ASN A 87 17.43 24.27 -13.12
C ASN A 87 17.01 23.97 -14.56
N GLY A 88 15.74 24.16 -14.92
CA GLY A 88 15.25 23.91 -16.27
C GLY A 88 15.47 22.47 -16.74
N LEU A 89 15.29 21.49 -15.85
CA LEU A 89 15.64 20.08 -16.14
C LEU A 89 14.66 19.38 -17.08
N ILE A 90 13.47 19.96 -17.27
CA ILE A 90 12.45 19.51 -18.20
C ILE A 90 11.97 20.74 -18.97
N ASP A 91 12.18 20.75 -20.28
CA ASP A 91 11.73 21.84 -21.16
C ASP A 91 10.27 21.66 -21.64
N GLU A 92 9.74 22.63 -22.37
CA GLU A 92 8.37 22.57 -22.89
C GLU A 92 8.18 21.48 -23.95
N ALA A 93 9.19 21.20 -24.77
CA ALA A 93 9.10 20.16 -25.81
C ALA A 93 9.05 18.77 -25.19
N GLU A 94 9.79 18.52 -24.10
CA GLU A 94 9.70 17.29 -23.32
C GLU A 94 8.31 17.11 -22.68
N ILE A 95 7.70 18.19 -22.17
CA ILE A 95 6.32 18.14 -21.63
C ILE A 95 5.31 17.85 -22.75
N GLU A 96 5.41 18.52 -23.89
CA GLU A 96 4.54 18.29 -25.04
C GLU A 96 4.64 16.85 -25.55
N ASN A 97 5.86 16.30 -25.65
CA ASN A 97 6.09 14.91 -26.03
C ASN A 97 5.46 13.91 -25.04
N ALA A 98 5.41 14.24 -23.75
CA ALA A 98 4.81 13.40 -22.71
C ALA A 98 3.28 13.60 -22.58
N ALA A 99 2.70 14.61 -23.22
CA ALA A 99 1.32 15.05 -22.98
C ALA A 99 0.27 13.96 -23.20
N SER A 100 0.43 13.11 -24.22
CA SER A 100 -0.49 12.00 -24.48
C SER A 100 -0.47 10.96 -23.36
N THR A 101 0.71 10.62 -22.84
CA THR A 101 0.86 9.72 -21.70
C THR A 101 0.32 10.34 -20.42
N ILE A 102 0.56 11.64 -20.19
CA ILE A 102 -0.02 12.36 -19.05
C ILE A 102 -1.54 12.37 -19.12
N GLN A 103 -2.13 12.57 -20.32
CA GLN A 103 -3.57 12.50 -20.50
C GLN A 103 -4.13 11.10 -20.19
N LEU A 104 -3.43 10.04 -20.60
CA LEU A 104 -3.81 8.67 -20.24
C LEU A 104 -3.72 8.45 -18.71
N GLN A 105 -2.65 8.92 -18.07
CA GLN A 105 -2.47 8.86 -16.62
C GLN A 105 -3.61 9.58 -15.88
N ILE A 106 -4.05 10.74 -16.33
CA ILE A 106 -5.18 11.48 -15.73
C ILE A 106 -6.48 10.68 -15.80
N ASN A 107 -6.76 10.07 -16.95
CA ASN A 107 -7.94 9.21 -17.12
C ASN A 107 -7.86 7.96 -16.23
N LEU A 108 -6.70 7.31 -16.19
CA LEU A 108 -6.48 6.16 -15.32
C LEU A 108 -6.59 6.54 -13.84
N LEU A 109 -6.05 7.69 -13.44
CA LEU A 109 -6.12 8.16 -12.06
C LEU A 109 -7.55 8.45 -11.61
N CYS A 110 -8.38 9.01 -12.50
CA CYS A 110 -9.82 9.15 -12.27
C CYS A 110 -10.49 7.79 -12.00
N LEU A 111 -10.20 6.78 -12.81
CA LEU A 111 -10.72 5.43 -12.62
C LEU A 111 -10.22 4.80 -11.31
N LEU A 112 -8.92 4.90 -11.02
CA LEU A 112 -8.31 4.33 -9.82
C LEU A 112 -8.82 5.00 -8.54
N GLU A 113 -9.00 6.33 -8.53
CA GLU A 113 -9.61 7.05 -7.41
C GLU A 113 -11.06 6.61 -7.21
N ALA A 114 -11.85 6.48 -8.29
CA ALA A 114 -13.24 6.05 -8.18
C ALA A 114 -13.36 4.63 -7.61
N ILE A 115 -12.52 3.69 -8.07
CA ILE A 115 -12.51 2.33 -7.53
C ILE A 115 -12.01 2.34 -6.08
N THR A 116 -10.96 3.09 -5.76
CA THR A 116 -10.38 3.14 -4.40
C THR A 116 -11.36 3.74 -3.40
N ILE A 117 -12.05 4.83 -3.75
CA ILE A 117 -13.03 5.45 -2.87
C ILE A 117 -14.28 4.57 -2.69
N THR A 118 -14.74 3.87 -3.75
CA THR A 118 -15.84 2.91 -3.63
C THR A 118 -15.42 1.72 -2.77
N MET A 119 -14.23 1.14 -2.99
CA MET A 119 -13.69 0.11 -2.11
C MET A 119 -13.65 0.62 -0.68
N ALA A 120 -13.08 1.80 -0.44
CA ALA A 120 -12.91 2.34 0.90
C ALA A 120 -14.22 2.52 1.68
N ASN A 121 -15.34 2.73 0.96
CA ASN A 121 -16.59 3.18 1.56
C ASN A 121 -17.74 2.17 1.54
N SER A 122 -17.80 1.26 0.57
CA SER A 122 -18.81 0.21 0.53
C SER A 122 -18.37 -1.02 1.33
N ASN A 123 -19.35 -1.70 1.93
CA ASN A 123 -19.11 -2.88 2.77
C ASN A 123 -18.70 -4.13 1.98
N ASP A 124 -19.09 -4.22 0.71
CA ASP A 124 -18.99 -5.40 -0.14
C ASP A 124 -18.10 -5.21 -1.38
N PHE A 125 -17.93 -3.98 -1.89
CA PHE A 125 -17.25 -3.75 -3.16
C PHE A 125 -15.75 -4.16 -3.16
N ALA A 126 -15.07 -4.03 -2.02
CA ALA A 126 -13.70 -4.54 -1.88
C ALA A 126 -13.66 -6.08 -2.03
N HIS A 127 -14.70 -6.79 -1.58
CA HIS A 127 -14.84 -8.24 -1.75
C HIS A 127 -15.13 -8.61 -3.20
N ASP A 128 -16.00 -7.86 -3.89
CA ASP A 128 -16.26 -8.01 -5.33
C ASP A 128 -14.97 -7.87 -6.14
N MET A 129 -14.18 -6.85 -5.83
CA MET A 129 -12.89 -6.61 -6.48
C MET A 129 -11.88 -7.73 -6.18
N TYR A 130 -11.78 -8.17 -4.92
CA TYR A 130 -10.95 -9.31 -4.54
C TYR A 130 -11.32 -10.57 -5.33
N ASN A 131 -12.62 -10.92 -5.35
CA ASN A 131 -13.13 -12.08 -6.08
C ASN A 131 -12.86 -11.98 -7.58
N HIS A 132 -12.97 -10.78 -8.16
CA HIS A 132 -12.62 -10.54 -9.55
C HIS A 132 -11.12 -10.80 -9.82
N MET A 133 -10.23 -10.27 -8.99
CA MET A 133 -8.77 -10.48 -9.14
C MET A 133 -8.36 -11.92 -8.90
N MET A 134 -8.94 -12.61 -7.90
CA MET A 134 -8.63 -14.01 -7.63
C MET A 134 -9.01 -14.91 -8.81
N LYS A 135 -10.13 -14.64 -9.50
CA LYS A 135 -10.50 -15.37 -10.72
C LYS A 135 -9.47 -15.21 -11.84
N GLN A 136 -8.81 -14.06 -11.92
CA GLN A 136 -7.75 -13.82 -12.91
C GLN A 136 -6.46 -14.59 -12.56
N ARG A 137 -6.17 -14.83 -11.27
CA ARG A 137 -5.02 -15.64 -10.82
C ARG A 137 -5.17 -17.15 -11.07
N GLY A 138 -6.36 -17.62 -11.47
CA GLY A 138 -6.63 -19.01 -11.85
C GLY A 138 -7.58 -19.75 -10.88
N THR A 139 -7.71 -21.06 -11.07
CA THR A 139 -8.67 -21.92 -10.34
C THR A 139 -8.09 -22.63 -9.10
N GLY A 140 -6.83 -22.36 -8.77
CA GLY A 140 -6.10 -23.02 -7.68
C GLY A 140 -6.40 -22.48 -6.28
N ALA A 141 -5.50 -22.76 -5.34
CA ALA A 141 -5.61 -22.31 -3.94
C ALA A 141 -5.20 -20.83 -3.79
N THR A 142 -5.91 -19.93 -4.47
CA THR A 142 -5.57 -18.49 -4.55
C THR A 142 -5.69 -17.74 -3.21
N GLY A 143 -6.28 -18.35 -2.19
CA GLY A 143 -6.24 -17.86 -0.81
C GLY A 143 -5.00 -18.28 -0.01
N ASN A 144 -4.10 -19.10 -0.58
CA ASN A 144 -2.86 -19.52 0.06
C ASN A 144 -1.66 -18.69 -0.45
N PRO A 145 -0.88 -18.06 0.44
CA PRO A 145 0.21 -17.20 0.02
C PRO A 145 1.37 -17.94 -0.66
N PHE A 146 1.70 -19.17 -0.25
CA PHE A 146 2.71 -19.98 -0.91
C PHE A 146 2.26 -20.42 -2.30
N TYR A 147 1.00 -20.83 -2.44
CA TYR A 147 0.42 -21.13 -3.74
C TYR A 147 0.49 -19.91 -4.67
N ASN A 148 0.12 -18.73 -4.18
CA ASN A 148 0.22 -17.50 -4.97
C ASN A 148 1.67 -17.21 -5.37
N PHE A 149 2.61 -17.31 -4.44
CA PHE A 149 4.03 -17.08 -4.71
C PHE A 149 4.57 -17.93 -5.87
N PHE A 150 4.23 -19.22 -5.90
CA PHE A 150 4.74 -20.17 -6.89
C PHE A 150 3.88 -20.27 -8.17
N PHE A 151 2.55 -20.13 -8.06
CA PHE A 151 1.62 -20.48 -9.13
C PHE A 151 0.56 -19.41 -9.45
N GLY A 152 0.16 -18.59 -8.47
CA GLY A 152 -0.87 -17.56 -8.66
C GLY A 152 -0.35 -16.24 -9.25
N ILE A 153 0.97 -16.07 -9.36
CA ILE A 153 1.62 -14.87 -9.88
C ILE A 153 2.31 -15.20 -11.21
N PRO A 154 2.18 -14.35 -12.26
CA PRO A 154 2.77 -14.61 -13.57
C PRO A 154 4.25 -15.00 -13.52
N SER A 155 4.69 -15.94 -14.37
CA SER A 155 6.05 -16.48 -14.36
C SER A 155 7.15 -15.44 -14.55
N HIS A 156 6.86 -14.36 -15.28
CA HIS A 156 7.79 -13.25 -15.55
C HIS A 156 7.97 -12.28 -14.37
N ALA A 157 7.17 -12.40 -13.31
CA ALA A 157 7.30 -11.56 -12.12
C ALA A 157 8.64 -11.81 -11.41
N THR A 158 9.32 -10.72 -11.07
CA THR A 158 10.53 -10.70 -10.25
C THR A 158 10.25 -11.22 -8.84
N LEU A 159 11.32 -11.56 -8.10
CA LEU A 159 11.19 -11.97 -6.69
C LEU A 159 10.53 -10.87 -5.85
N PHE A 160 10.91 -9.61 -6.07
CA PHE A 160 10.33 -8.47 -5.36
C PHE A 160 8.82 -8.33 -5.63
N GLU A 161 8.39 -8.38 -6.90
CA GLU A 161 6.97 -8.31 -7.26
C GLU A 161 6.16 -9.45 -6.66
N ARG A 162 6.73 -10.67 -6.63
CA ARG A 162 6.11 -11.83 -5.99
C ARG A 162 5.90 -11.61 -4.50
N LEU A 163 6.95 -11.20 -3.79
CA LEU A 163 6.89 -10.90 -2.35
C LEU A 163 5.86 -9.80 -2.07
N LYS A 164 5.85 -8.74 -2.88
CA LYS A 164 4.88 -7.65 -2.71
C LYS A 164 3.44 -8.13 -2.86
N LEU A 165 3.10 -8.87 -3.91
CA LEU A 165 1.74 -9.37 -4.10
C LEU A 165 1.25 -10.22 -2.93
N ILE A 166 2.06 -11.18 -2.44
CA ILE A 166 1.64 -12.04 -1.32
C ILE A 166 1.58 -11.30 0.03
N SER A 167 2.31 -10.19 0.18
CA SER A 167 2.33 -9.39 1.40
C SER A 167 1.11 -8.47 1.55
N ILE A 168 0.40 -8.18 0.46
CA ILE A 168 -0.76 -7.27 0.45
C ILE A 168 -2.05 -8.01 0.80
N ASP A 169 -2.17 -9.28 0.37
CA ASP A 169 -3.38 -10.08 0.52
C ASP A 169 -3.91 -10.11 1.98
N PRO A 170 -3.10 -10.27 3.05
CA PRO A 170 -3.58 -10.26 4.45
C PRO A 170 -4.24 -8.95 4.87
N GLY A 171 -3.63 -7.84 4.47
CA GLY A 171 -4.18 -6.52 4.76
C GLY A 171 -5.54 -6.35 4.09
N LEU A 172 -5.69 -6.81 2.85
CA LEU A 172 -6.97 -6.74 2.16
C LEU A 172 -8.02 -7.69 2.74
N THR A 173 -7.66 -8.94 3.05
CA THR A 173 -8.64 -9.90 3.60
C THR A 173 -9.14 -9.48 4.97
N SER A 174 -8.27 -8.89 5.81
CA SER A 174 -8.68 -8.22 7.05
C SER A 174 -9.68 -7.09 6.80
N ILE A 175 -9.38 -6.17 5.87
CA ILE A 175 -10.30 -5.06 5.54
C ILE A 175 -11.68 -5.59 5.09
N ILE A 176 -11.69 -6.60 4.22
CA ILE A 176 -12.93 -7.19 3.72
C ILE A 176 -13.73 -7.81 4.86
N PHE A 177 -13.09 -8.62 5.71
CA PHE A 177 -13.76 -9.26 6.84
C PHE A 177 -14.47 -8.23 7.74
N HIS A 178 -13.74 -7.21 8.18
CA HIS A 178 -14.30 -6.19 9.07
C HIS A 178 -15.46 -5.40 8.45
N ARG A 179 -15.42 -5.18 7.13
CA ARG A 179 -16.47 -4.47 6.40
C ARG A 179 -17.73 -5.29 6.21
N LEU A 180 -17.59 -6.56 5.87
CA LEU A 180 -18.74 -7.48 5.77
C LEU A 180 -19.46 -7.65 7.11
N MET A 181 -18.76 -7.46 8.22
CA MET A 181 -19.35 -7.49 9.57
C MET A 181 -20.04 -6.18 9.96
N GLU A 182 -19.90 -5.10 9.18
CA GLU A 182 -20.53 -3.79 9.45
C GLU A 182 -20.31 -3.35 10.92
N ALA A 183 -21.33 -2.83 11.58
CA ALA A 183 -21.31 -2.50 13.00
C ALA A 183 -21.51 -3.70 13.96
N LYS A 184 -21.69 -4.93 13.45
CA LYS A 184 -21.97 -6.10 14.29
C LYS A 184 -20.72 -6.53 15.05
N PRO A 185 -20.85 -7.04 16.28
CA PRO A 185 -19.75 -7.72 16.98
C PRO A 185 -19.20 -8.86 16.13
N GLU A 186 -17.89 -9.07 16.20
CA GLU A 186 -17.20 -10.13 15.45
C GLU A 186 -16.96 -11.32 16.36
N SER A 187 -17.21 -12.52 15.86
CA SER A 187 -16.92 -13.77 16.57
C SER A 187 -15.91 -14.63 15.80
N GLN A 188 -15.29 -15.57 16.51
CA GLN A 188 -14.41 -16.57 15.87
C GLN A 188 -15.16 -17.43 14.84
N ALA A 189 -16.47 -17.66 15.03
CA ALA A 189 -17.28 -18.40 14.07
C ALA A 189 -17.42 -17.62 12.75
N ASP A 190 -17.66 -16.30 12.83
CA ASP A 190 -17.75 -15.44 11.63
C ASP A 190 -16.42 -15.44 10.86
N LEU A 191 -15.30 -15.35 11.59
CA LEU A 191 -13.97 -15.43 10.99
C LEU A 191 -13.71 -16.78 10.33
N ASN A 192 -14.04 -17.89 10.99
CA ASN A 192 -13.88 -19.23 10.43
C ASN A 192 -14.72 -19.41 9.16
N ASP A 193 -15.96 -18.91 9.16
CA ASP A 193 -16.83 -18.95 7.98
C ASP A 193 -16.25 -18.12 6.83
N PHE A 194 -15.76 -16.92 7.12
CA PHE A 194 -15.08 -16.07 6.13
C PHE A 194 -13.84 -16.74 5.54
N VAL A 195 -12.98 -17.32 6.39
CA VAL A 195 -11.77 -18.05 5.99
C VAL A 195 -12.12 -19.24 5.09
N ASN A 196 -13.13 -20.02 5.46
CA ASN A 196 -13.59 -21.17 4.69
C ASN A 196 -14.18 -20.77 3.33
N GLN A 197 -15.04 -19.76 3.31
CA GLN A 197 -15.68 -19.26 2.08
C GLN A 197 -14.65 -18.73 1.07
N ASN A 198 -13.59 -18.07 1.56
CA ASN A 198 -12.54 -17.49 0.72
C ASN A 198 -11.31 -18.39 0.56
N ARG A 199 -11.33 -19.61 1.13
CA ARG A 199 -10.24 -20.60 1.10
C ARG A 199 -8.89 -20.02 1.55
N LEU A 200 -8.92 -19.18 2.59
CA LEU A 200 -7.73 -18.52 3.12
C LEU A 200 -6.89 -19.51 3.93
N SER A 201 -5.57 -19.32 3.94
CA SER A 201 -4.66 -20.13 4.77
C SER A 201 -3.35 -19.38 5.07
N GLY A 202 -2.61 -19.88 6.06
CA GLY A 202 -1.42 -19.20 6.56
C GLY A 202 -1.77 -17.79 7.04
N TRP A 203 -0.90 -16.82 6.73
CA TRP A 203 -1.11 -15.43 7.15
C TRP A 203 -2.28 -14.73 6.46
N ASN A 204 -2.87 -15.29 5.40
CA ASN A 204 -4.08 -14.71 4.80
C ASN A 204 -5.33 -14.96 5.66
N ALA A 205 -5.28 -15.98 6.54
CA ALA A 205 -6.34 -16.33 7.48
C ALA A 205 -6.12 -15.74 8.88
N ASP A 206 -4.94 -15.14 9.13
CA ASP A 206 -4.56 -14.53 10.40
C ASP A 206 -5.14 -13.11 10.50
N ILE A 207 -6.43 -13.03 10.83
CA ILE A 207 -7.17 -11.78 10.95
C ILE A 207 -7.53 -11.58 12.42
N GLU A 208 -7.02 -10.51 13.02
CA GLU A 208 -7.37 -10.09 14.37
C GLU A 208 -8.83 -9.60 14.40
N LEU A 209 -9.64 -10.08 15.34
CA LEU A 209 -11.01 -9.56 15.54
C LEU A 209 -10.96 -8.11 16.05
N ALA A 210 -11.96 -7.31 15.67
CA ALA A 210 -12.03 -5.91 16.05
C ALA A 210 -12.26 -5.72 17.56
N ASP A 211 -11.26 -5.15 18.23
CA ASP A 211 -11.36 -4.63 19.59
C ASP A 211 -11.34 -3.09 19.54
N PHE A 212 -12.44 -2.46 19.97
CA PHE A 212 -12.60 -1.00 19.95
C PHE A 212 -11.97 -0.32 21.18
N ASP A 213 -11.67 -1.08 22.23
CA ASP A 213 -11.12 -0.57 23.49
C ASP A 213 -9.59 -0.71 23.56
N ALA A 214 -8.99 -1.48 22.63
CA ALA A 214 -7.56 -1.71 22.55
C ALA A 214 -6.89 -0.95 21.40
N ALA A 215 -5.67 -0.47 21.68
CA ALA A 215 -4.72 -0.04 20.67
C ALA A 215 -3.54 -1.03 20.62
N SER A 216 -3.09 -1.38 19.43
CA SER A 216 -2.04 -2.38 19.20
C SER A 216 -0.88 -1.84 18.39
N THR A 217 0.34 -2.25 18.70
CA THR A 217 1.53 -2.00 17.87
C THR A 217 1.81 -3.13 16.87
N SER A 218 0.91 -4.12 16.72
CA SER A 218 1.10 -5.31 15.87
C SER A 218 1.33 -4.98 14.38
N THR A 219 0.90 -3.80 13.93
CA THR A 219 1.15 -3.32 12.55
C THR A 219 2.61 -2.87 12.33
N LEU A 220 3.34 -2.45 13.37
CA LEU A 220 4.69 -1.88 13.23
C LEU A 220 5.67 -2.86 12.57
N PRO A 221 5.78 -4.12 13.03
CA PRO A 221 6.72 -5.07 12.43
C PRO A 221 6.46 -5.34 10.95
N ALA A 222 5.19 -5.60 10.58
CA ALA A 222 4.82 -5.88 9.20
C ALA A 222 5.12 -4.68 8.28
N MET A 223 4.84 -3.45 8.74
CA MET A 223 5.17 -2.25 8.00
C MET A 223 6.68 -2.04 7.87
N ALA A 224 7.45 -2.32 8.93
CA ALA A 224 8.90 -2.21 8.94
C ALA A 224 9.54 -3.19 7.93
N VAL A 225 9.07 -4.44 7.88
CA VAL A 225 9.50 -5.43 6.88
C VAL A 225 9.15 -4.96 5.47
N ASN A 226 7.94 -4.46 5.24
CA ASN A 226 7.53 -3.97 3.92
C ASN A 226 8.42 -2.81 3.43
N ILE A 227 8.84 -1.92 4.34
CA ILE A 227 9.80 -0.86 4.03
C ILE A 227 11.20 -1.46 3.78
N LEU A 228 11.64 -2.37 4.64
CA LEU A 228 12.96 -2.99 4.55
C LEU A 228 13.18 -3.71 3.22
N GLU A 229 12.16 -4.40 2.70
CA GLU A 229 12.21 -5.05 1.38
C GLU A 229 12.53 -4.05 0.26
N ALA A 230 11.90 -2.88 0.27
CA ALA A 230 12.15 -1.83 -0.73
C ALA A 230 13.49 -1.11 -0.48
N VAL A 231 13.90 -0.94 0.79
CA VAL A 231 15.23 -0.43 1.15
C VAL A 231 16.33 -1.36 0.63
N TRP A 232 16.15 -2.67 0.76
CA TRP A 232 17.08 -3.66 0.25
C TRP A 232 17.19 -3.56 -1.28
N GLU A 233 16.06 -3.56 -1.99
CA GLU A 233 16.03 -3.41 -3.45
C GLU A 233 16.70 -2.11 -3.91
N ASP A 234 16.41 -0.96 -3.29
CA ASP A 234 17.08 0.33 -3.56
C ASP A 234 18.61 0.26 -3.33
N ALA A 235 19.04 -0.49 -2.32
CA ALA A 235 20.44 -0.57 -1.92
C ALA A 235 21.28 -1.57 -2.73
N THR A 236 20.64 -2.54 -3.39
CA THR A 236 21.33 -3.64 -4.08
C THR A 236 20.95 -3.81 -5.55
N GLY A 237 19.81 -3.24 -5.96
CA GLY A 237 19.28 -3.31 -7.32
C GLY A 237 19.99 -2.37 -8.30
N HIS A 238 19.43 -2.25 -9.51
CA HIS A 238 20.03 -1.49 -10.61
C HIS A 238 20.13 0.02 -10.35
N ASN A 239 19.25 0.59 -9.53
CA ASN A 239 19.25 2.02 -9.20
C ASN A 239 20.11 2.40 -8.00
N LYS A 240 20.88 1.46 -7.44
CA LYS A 240 21.75 1.73 -6.29
C LYS A 240 22.60 3.00 -6.46
N ASN A 241 23.16 3.18 -7.67
CA ASN A 241 24.09 4.26 -7.99
C ASN A 241 23.42 5.56 -8.43
N THR A 242 22.08 5.62 -8.50
CA THR A 242 21.32 6.83 -8.84
C THR A 242 20.66 7.37 -7.57
N SER A 243 19.36 7.16 -7.40
CA SER A 243 18.62 7.53 -6.18
C SER A 243 18.70 6.49 -5.07
N GLY A 244 18.91 5.22 -5.43
CA GLY A 244 18.61 4.05 -4.59
C GLY A 244 19.31 4.09 -3.24
N PHE A 245 20.63 4.30 -3.20
CA PHE A 245 21.36 4.28 -1.93
C PHE A 245 20.91 5.38 -0.95
N LEU A 246 20.66 6.60 -1.43
CA LEU A 246 20.19 7.71 -0.58
C LEU A 246 18.73 7.49 -0.16
N ASN A 247 17.90 6.96 -1.06
CA ASN A 247 16.50 6.65 -0.77
C ASN A 247 16.37 5.47 0.21
N ALA A 248 17.25 4.47 0.16
CA ALA A 248 17.35 3.38 1.13
C ALA A 248 17.65 3.91 2.55
N GLN A 249 18.55 4.88 2.68
CA GLN A 249 18.83 5.53 3.97
C GLN A 249 17.58 6.24 4.51
N ALA A 250 16.84 6.95 3.65
CA ALA A 250 15.58 7.58 4.04
C ALA A 250 14.53 6.56 4.53
N GLY A 251 14.44 5.41 3.86
CA GLY A 251 13.55 4.31 4.25
C GLY A 251 13.87 3.75 5.64
N LEU A 252 15.15 3.61 6.00
CA LEU A 252 15.54 3.23 7.35
C LEU A 252 15.27 4.33 8.39
N GLY A 253 15.35 5.60 7.98
CA GLY A 253 14.88 6.71 8.80
C GLY A 253 13.38 6.63 9.10
N LEU A 254 12.55 6.29 8.10
CA LEU A 254 11.12 6.04 8.30
C LEU A 254 10.87 4.92 9.31
N ILE A 255 11.59 3.79 9.22
CA ILE A 255 11.50 2.71 10.20
C ILE A 255 11.92 3.20 11.59
N GLY A 256 13.04 3.91 11.70
CA GLY A 256 13.54 4.44 12.97
C GLY A 256 12.54 5.36 13.67
N ILE A 257 11.90 6.29 12.94
CA ILE A 257 10.86 7.17 13.49
C ILE A 257 9.66 6.34 13.96
N MET A 258 9.20 5.39 13.14
CA MET A 258 8.04 4.56 13.46
C MET A 258 8.26 3.70 14.72
N GLU A 259 9.44 3.10 14.86
CA GLU A 259 9.83 2.35 16.06
C GLU A 259 10.08 3.25 17.28
N GLU A 260 10.49 4.50 17.07
CA GLU A 260 10.61 5.49 18.14
C GLU A 260 9.25 5.87 18.71
N ARG A 261 8.32 6.19 17.80
CA ARG A 261 7.00 6.71 18.14
C ARG A 261 6.02 5.63 18.60
N GLU A 262 6.38 4.36 18.43
CA GLU A 262 5.54 3.20 18.76
C GLU A 262 4.12 3.37 18.16
N TYR A 263 4.02 3.73 16.87
CA TYR A 263 2.71 3.98 16.24
C TYR A 263 1.76 2.80 16.43
N THR A 264 0.50 3.13 16.71
CA THR A 264 -0.53 2.16 17.07
C THR A 264 -1.61 2.06 16.01
N THR A 265 -2.32 0.95 16.03
CA THR A 265 -3.56 0.72 15.29
C THR A 265 -4.70 0.55 16.28
N SER A 266 -5.88 1.07 15.95
CA SER A 266 -7.12 0.80 16.68
C SER A 266 -8.31 0.72 15.72
N PHE A 267 -9.39 0.06 16.13
CA PHE A 267 -10.60 -0.01 15.33
C PHE A 267 -11.53 1.16 15.60
N LYS A 268 -12.25 1.61 14.56
CA LYS A 268 -13.27 2.65 14.67
C LYS A 268 -14.42 2.37 13.72
N LEU A 269 -15.64 2.67 14.16
CA LEU A 269 -16.80 2.77 13.28
C LEU A 269 -16.81 4.14 12.59
N THR A 270 -16.88 4.14 11.27
CA THR A 270 -16.99 5.36 10.46
C THR A 270 -18.02 5.19 9.36
N GLU A 271 -18.69 6.28 9.00
CA GLU A 271 -19.59 6.33 7.85
C GLU A 271 -18.82 6.55 6.56
N THR A 272 -17.71 7.28 6.62
CA THR A 272 -16.94 7.66 5.42
C THR A 272 -15.44 7.64 5.64
N THR A 273 -14.69 7.40 4.57
CA THR A 273 -13.24 7.51 4.46
C THR A 273 -12.94 8.25 3.16
N LEU A 274 -12.63 9.53 3.28
CA LEU A 274 -12.39 10.44 2.14
C LEU A 274 -10.99 11.06 2.26
N PRO A 275 -10.40 11.58 1.16
CA PRO A 275 -9.19 12.38 1.25
C PRO A 275 -9.41 13.63 2.10
N GLN A 276 -8.34 14.09 2.74
CA GLN A 276 -8.32 15.29 3.55
C GLN A 276 -8.76 16.53 2.74
N GLY A 277 -9.69 17.29 3.30
CA GLY A 277 -10.22 18.50 2.69
C GLY A 277 -11.30 18.27 1.62
N THR A 278 -11.71 17.03 1.41
CA THR A 278 -12.85 16.69 0.54
C THR A 278 -14.10 16.42 1.36
N VAL A 279 -15.26 16.54 0.72
CA VAL A 279 -16.58 16.34 1.34
C VAL A 279 -17.51 15.57 0.42
N LEU A 280 -18.60 15.05 1.00
CA LEU A 280 -19.79 14.61 0.25
C LEU A 280 -20.83 15.73 0.24
N ALA A 281 -21.49 15.89 -0.91
CA ALA A 281 -22.71 16.70 -0.99
C ALA A 281 -23.89 15.98 -0.31
N SER A 282 -25.02 16.68 -0.15
CA SER A 282 -26.22 16.14 0.50
C SER A 282 -26.82 14.92 -0.20
N ASP A 283 -26.55 14.77 -1.50
CA ASP A 283 -26.96 13.63 -2.33
C ASP A 283 -25.89 12.53 -2.41
N LEU A 284 -24.89 12.58 -1.51
CA LEU A 284 -23.73 11.69 -1.43
C LEU A 284 -22.75 11.79 -2.62
N SER A 285 -22.89 12.81 -3.46
CA SER A 285 -21.94 13.08 -4.55
C SER A 285 -20.57 13.46 -4.01
N TYR A 286 -19.53 12.84 -4.56
CA TYR A 286 -18.14 13.07 -4.15
C TYR A 286 -17.59 14.37 -4.73
N SER A 287 -17.09 15.27 -3.87
CA SER A 287 -16.59 16.60 -4.31
C SER A 287 -15.51 16.59 -5.39
N LEU A 288 -14.64 15.57 -5.46
CA LEU A 288 -13.63 15.48 -6.53
C LEU A 288 -14.18 14.92 -7.85
N MET A 289 -15.27 14.15 -7.78
CA MET A 289 -15.93 13.53 -8.94
C MET A 289 -17.44 13.48 -8.68
N PRO A 290 -18.18 14.58 -8.92
CA PRO A 290 -19.59 14.67 -8.54
C PRO A 290 -20.52 13.64 -9.20
N VAL A 291 -20.07 12.98 -10.26
CA VAL A 291 -20.80 11.88 -10.91
C VAL A 291 -20.74 10.56 -10.13
N LEU A 292 -19.85 10.44 -9.15
CA LEU A 292 -19.69 9.28 -8.29
C LEU A 292 -20.36 9.54 -6.95
N LYS A 293 -21.33 8.71 -6.58
CA LYS A 293 -21.90 8.69 -5.25
C LYS A 293 -21.16 7.71 -4.36
N VAL A 294 -21.00 8.09 -3.10
CA VAL A 294 -20.23 7.31 -2.12
C VAL A 294 -21.19 6.77 -1.06
N ASP A 295 -21.07 5.46 -0.82
CA ASP A 295 -21.78 4.78 0.25
C ASP A 295 -21.35 5.36 1.62
N ASN A 296 -22.32 5.76 2.44
CA ASN A 296 -22.09 6.32 3.77
C ASN A 296 -22.53 5.37 4.89
N SER A 297 -22.73 4.09 4.59
CA SER A 297 -23.01 3.06 5.59
C SER A 297 -21.86 2.93 6.60
N VAL A 298 -22.25 2.62 7.84
CA VAL A 298 -21.32 2.43 8.94
C VAL A 298 -20.50 1.16 8.69
N LYS A 299 -19.19 1.31 8.80
CA LYS A 299 -18.19 0.25 8.61
C LYS A 299 -17.11 0.34 9.67
N LYS A 300 -16.47 -0.79 9.94
CA LYS A 300 -15.24 -0.84 10.73
C LYS A 300 -14.04 -0.47 9.87
N VAL A 301 -13.17 0.36 10.42
CA VAL A 301 -11.92 0.79 9.80
C VAL A 301 -10.78 0.59 10.80
N SER A 302 -9.66 0.06 10.30
CA SER A 302 -8.43 -0.13 11.04
C SER A 302 -7.61 1.16 10.96
N GLN A 303 -7.73 2.02 11.96
CA GLN A 303 -7.04 3.30 11.99
C GLN A 303 -5.59 3.14 12.42
N PHE A 304 -4.65 3.64 11.63
CA PHE A 304 -3.22 3.63 11.91
C PHE A 304 -2.74 5.03 12.33
N HIS A 305 -2.49 5.20 13.62
CA HIS A 305 -2.20 6.51 14.22
C HIS A 305 -0.74 6.92 13.98
N ILE A 306 -0.52 7.67 12.90
CA ILE A 306 0.80 8.15 12.47
C ILE A 306 0.88 9.66 12.35
N ASP A 307 2.11 10.19 12.46
CA ASP A 307 2.38 11.59 12.20
C ASP A 307 2.26 11.91 10.69
N LYS A 308 1.69 13.07 10.37
CA LYS A 308 1.47 13.50 8.97
C LYS A 308 2.77 13.70 8.21
N GLU A 309 3.79 14.20 8.89
CA GLU A 309 5.14 14.42 8.38
C GLU A 309 5.78 13.10 7.95
N TRP A 310 5.59 12.04 8.76
CA TRP A 310 6.05 10.69 8.42
C TRP A 310 5.32 10.16 7.19
N MET A 311 3.99 10.30 7.12
CA MET A 311 3.19 9.90 5.95
C MET A 311 3.64 10.63 4.67
N ASN A 312 3.91 11.92 4.76
CA ASN A 312 4.37 12.73 3.64
C ASN A 312 5.74 12.27 3.12
N LEU A 313 6.70 12.05 4.03
CA LEU A 313 7.99 11.49 3.66
C LEU A 313 7.83 10.10 3.05
N TYR A 314 6.98 9.25 3.64
CA TYR A 314 6.71 7.92 3.13
C TYR A 314 6.17 7.97 1.69
N ASN A 315 5.20 8.83 1.40
CA ASN A 315 4.66 9.00 0.04
C ASN A 315 5.75 9.41 -0.96
N SER A 316 6.60 10.38 -0.60
CA SER A 316 7.69 10.83 -1.47
C SER A 316 8.78 9.76 -1.67
N TRP A 317 9.15 9.05 -0.60
CA TRP A 317 10.09 7.95 -0.61
C TRP A 317 9.58 6.78 -1.47
N ASN A 318 8.32 6.39 -1.31
CA ASN A 318 7.73 5.30 -2.08
C ASN A 318 7.55 5.68 -3.56
N LEU A 319 7.24 6.94 -3.88
CA LEU A 319 7.18 7.44 -5.25
C LEU A 319 8.55 7.33 -5.93
N CYS A 320 9.62 7.79 -5.27
CA CYS A 320 10.98 7.66 -5.78
C CYS A 320 11.34 6.18 -6.03
N PHE A 321 11.02 5.31 -5.07
CA PHE A 321 11.26 3.86 -5.18
C PHE A 321 10.54 3.25 -6.39
N VAL A 322 9.23 3.52 -6.54
CA VAL A 322 8.41 2.93 -7.61
C VAL A 322 8.88 3.40 -8.98
N ILE A 323 9.15 4.70 -9.14
CA ILE A 323 9.60 5.28 -10.40
C ILE A 323 10.96 4.72 -10.81
N ALA A 324 11.87 4.53 -9.85
CA ALA A 324 13.19 3.99 -10.13
C ALA A 324 13.13 2.49 -10.45
N ASN A 325 12.47 1.68 -9.60
CA ASN A 325 12.67 0.23 -9.60
C ASN A 325 11.57 -0.60 -10.25
N ILE A 326 10.35 -0.08 -10.38
CA ILE A 326 9.20 -0.87 -10.85
C ILE A 326 8.77 -0.40 -12.24
N ASP A 327 8.21 0.81 -12.30
CA ASP A 327 7.65 1.37 -13.52
C ASP A 327 7.62 2.90 -13.37
N PRO A 328 8.23 3.65 -14.30
CA PRO A 328 8.36 5.09 -14.18
C PRO A 328 7.08 5.86 -14.55
N VAL A 329 6.05 5.18 -15.09
CA VAL A 329 4.95 5.86 -15.78
C VAL A 329 3.61 5.64 -15.08
N PHE A 330 3.11 4.43 -14.99
CA PHE A 330 1.73 4.15 -14.58
C PHE A 330 1.59 3.61 -13.15
N VAL A 331 2.49 2.75 -12.69
CA VAL A 331 2.46 2.24 -11.30
C VAL A 331 2.62 3.34 -10.24
N PRO A 332 3.36 4.45 -10.47
CA PRO A 332 3.43 5.56 -9.51
C PRO A 332 2.06 6.17 -9.20
N LEU A 333 1.06 6.03 -10.10
CA LEU A 333 -0.29 6.54 -9.87
C LEU A 333 -0.93 5.98 -8.61
N LYS A 334 -0.60 4.75 -8.18
CA LYS A 334 -1.12 4.17 -6.92
C LYS A 334 -0.86 5.03 -5.68
N LEU A 335 0.16 5.88 -5.76
CA LEU A 335 0.56 6.79 -4.70
C LEU A 335 0.06 8.22 -4.94
N LEU A 336 -0.43 8.56 -6.14
CA LEU A 336 -0.98 9.86 -6.48
C LEU A 336 -2.52 9.90 -6.44
N ILE A 337 -3.16 8.75 -6.21
CA ILE A 337 -4.59 8.64 -5.91
C ILE A 337 -4.88 9.54 -4.69
N PRO A 338 -5.79 10.53 -4.78
CA PRO A 338 -6.10 11.42 -3.65
C PRO A 338 -6.44 10.69 -2.35
N SER A 339 -7.18 9.57 -2.45
CA SER A 339 -7.52 8.72 -1.30
C SER A 339 -6.31 8.12 -0.57
N VAL A 340 -5.14 8.11 -1.21
CA VAL A 340 -3.87 7.64 -0.65
C VAL A 340 -2.94 8.82 -0.34
N PHE A 341 -2.66 9.65 -1.34
CA PHE A 341 -1.66 10.73 -1.24
C PHE A 341 -2.03 11.76 -0.17
N SER A 342 -3.33 11.98 -0.02
CA SER A 342 -3.93 13.01 0.83
C SER A 342 -4.87 12.41 1.86
N ALA A 343 -4.69 11.13 2.20
CA ALA A 343 -5.46 10.48 3.25
C ALA A 343 -5.30 11.23 4.58
N GLU A 344 -6.34 11.20 5.42
CA GLU A 344 -6.12 11.46 6.83
C GLU A 344 -5.10 10.45 7.38
N PRO A 345 -4.12 10.85 8.20
CA PRO A 345 -3.06 9.95 8.65
C PRO A 345 -3.58 8.65 9.24
N SER A 346 -4.65 8.73 10.02
CA SER A 346 -5.33 7.56 10.63
C SER A 346 -5.84 6.56 9.59
N ASN A 347 -6.24 6.99 8.40
CA ASN A 347 -6.86 6.12 7.39
C ASN A 347 -5.85 5.70 6.31
N TYR A 348 -4.63 6.25 6.33
CA TYR A 348 -3.62 6.08 5.30
C TYR A 348 -3.26 4.62 5.01
N LYS A 349 -3.07 3.80 6.06
CA LYS A 349 -2.70 2.38 5.91
C LYS A 349 -3.76 1.65 5.08
N GLU A 350 -5.02 1.80 5.45
CA GLU A 350 -6.12 1.06 4.86
C GLU A 350 -6.35 1.44 3.40
N THR A 351 -6.47 2.75 3.10
CA THR A 351 -6.66 3.21 1.72
C THR A 351 -5.49 2.87 0.83
N ARG A 352 -4.26 2.89 1.38
CA ARG A 352 -3.07 2.45 0.67
C ARG A 352 -3.06 0.95 0.37
N VAL A 353 -3.48 0.09 1.30
CA VAL A 353 -3.60 -1.35 1.04
C VAL A 353 -4.58 -1.62 -0.08
N LEU A 354 -5.74 -0.95 -0.08
CA LEU A 354 -6.74 -1.06 -1.14
C LEU A 354 -6.19 -0.66 -2.51
N ALA A 355 -5.57 0.53 -2.60
CA ALA A 355 -5.00 1.04 -3.84
C ALA A 355 -3.83 0.17 -4.34
N LEU A 356 -2.98 -0.30 -3.42
CA LEU A 356 -1.84 -1.15 -3.76
C LEU A 356 -2.31 -2.51 -4.26
N PHE A 357 -3.29 -3.14 -3.61
CA PHE A 357 -3.89 -4.38 -4.11
C PHE A 357 -4.46 -4.20 -5.51
N LEU A 358 -5.25 -3.13 -5.71
CA LEU A 358 -5.88 -2.84 -6.99
C LEU A 358 -4.84 -2.71 -8.10
N VAL A 359 -3.88 -1.79 -7.95
CA VAL A 359 -2.91 -1.50 -9.01
C VAL A 359 -1.97 -2.69 -9.24
N ALA A 360 -1.50 -3.36 -8.18
CA ALA A 360 -0.61 -4.50 -8.33
C ALA A 360 -1.28 -5.65 -9.09
N ASN A 361 -2.53 -5.99 -8.78
CA ASN A 361 -3.24 -7.06 -9.50
C ASN A 361 -3.58 -6.64 -10.93
N LEU A 362 -4.07 -5.42 -11.14
CA LEU A 362 -4.42 -4.92 -12.47
C LEU A 362 -3.22 -4.95 -13.43
N PHE A 363 -2.08 -4.41 -13.00
CA PHE A 363 -0.92 -4.27 -13.88
C PHE A 363 -0.23 -5.59 -14.16
N MET A 364 -0.16 -6.48 -13.15
CA MET A 364 0.44 -7.79 -13.28
C MET A 364 -0.41 -8.74 -14.13
N ASN A 365 -1.73 -8.77 -13.91
CA ASN A 365 -2.62 -9.68 -14.63
C ASN A 365 -2.86 -9.21 -16.08
N ALA A 366 -2.93 -7.90 -16.32
CA ALA A 366 -3.17 -7.36 -17.66
C ALA A 366 -1.91 -7.30 -18.55
N GLN A 367 -0.74 -7.69 -18.04
CA GLN A 367 0.55 -7.64 -18.75
C GLN A 367 0.80 -6.29 -19.42
N THR A 368 0.53 -5.20 -18.69
CA THR A 368 0.54 -3.83 -19.21
C THR A 368 1.82 -3.45 -19.94
N VAL A 369 2.97 -4.00 -19.53
CA VAL A 369 4.28 -3.82 -20.18
C VAL A 369 4.26 -4.16 -21.69
N ASN A 370 3.46 -5.15 -22.10
CA ASN A 370 3.36 -5.59 -23.50
C ASN A 370 2.20 -4.94 -24.26
N ASN A 371 1.43 -4.07 -23.60
CA ASN A 371 0.23 -3.49 -24.17
C ASN A 371 0.52 -2.10 -24.78
N PRO A 372 0.21 -1.87 -26.07
CA PRO A 372 0.45 -0.58 -26.72
C PRO A 372 -0.21 0.63 -26.04
N LEU A 373 -1.34 0.42 -25.33
CA LEU A 373 -2.01 1.49 -24.58
C LEU A 373 -1.10 2.06 -23.49
N PHE A 374 -0.30 1.20 -22.83
CA PHE A 374 0.62 1.57 -21.76
C PHE A 374 2.06 1.73 -22.26
N ALA A 375 2.28 1.78 -23.57
CA ALA A 375 3.60 2.08 -24.11
C ALA A 375 3.92 3.58 -23.89
N SER A 376 5.00 3.87 -23.18
CA SER A 376 5.56 5.22 -23.10
C SER A 376 6.61 5.44 -24.19
N ASN A 377 6.47 6.51 -24.96
CA ASN A 377 7.41 6.86 -26.03
C ASN A 377 8.29 8.07 -25.69
N TYR A 378 8.31 8.51 -24.43
CA TYR A 378 9.11 9.63 -23.96
C TYR A 378 10.13 9.18 -22.92
N SER A 379 11.20 9.96 -22.80
CA SER A 379 12.19 9.86 -21.74
C SER A 379 12.71 11.26 -21.45
N PHE A 380 12.83 11.62 -20.17
CA PHE A 380 13.38 12.92 -19.80
C PHE A 380 14.91 12.88 -19.83
N GLN A 381 15.53 13.85 -20.51
CA GLN A 381 16.98 13.91 -20.70
C GLN A 381 17.74 13.91 -19.37
N ASN A 382 17.18 14.59 -18.36
CA ASN A 382 17.78 14.73 -17.03
C ASN A 382 17.20 13.75 -15.99
N GLY A 383 16.53 12.67 -16.41
CA GLY A 383 15.85 11.73 -15.52
C GLY A 383 16.74 11.19 -14.37
N THR A 384 17.97 10.78 -14.68
CA THR A 384 18.93 10.30 -13.67
C THR A 384 19.27 11.37 -12.63
N ALA A 385 19.57 12.59 -13.07
CA ALA A 385 19.91 13.70 -12.17
C ALA A 385 18.71 14.12 -11.29
N ILE A 386 17.48 14.01 -11.82
CA ILE A 386 16.25 14.25 -11.07
C ILE A 386 16.09 13.21 -9.97
N LEU A 387 16.26 11.92 -10.30
CA LEU A 387 16.17 10.81 -9.34
C LEU A 387 17.23 10.91 -8.25
N GLU A 388 18.49 11.14 -8.60
CA GLU A 388 19.58 11.36 -7.64
C GLU A 388 19.23 12.47 -6.64
N LYS A 389 18.71 13.60 -7.15
CA LYS A 389 18.30 14.71 -6.28
C LYS A 389 17.12 14.35 -5.39
N TRP A 390 16.17 13.56 -5.89
CA TRP A 390 15.04 13.11 -5.09
C TRP A 390 15.49 12.22 -3.92
N GLY A 391 16.39 11.27 -4.17
CA GLY A 391 16.98 10.45 -3.11
C GLY A 391 17.67 11.29 -2.03
N GLU A 392 18.42 12.33 -2.44
CA GLU A 392 19.04 13.28 -1.51
C GLU A 392 18.00 14.06 -0.68
N ILE A 393 16.94 14.59 -1.31
CA ILE A 393 15.85 15.30 -0.64
C ILE A 393 15.19 14.40 0.41
N ASN A 394 14.85 13.17 0.04
CA ASN A 394 14.22 12.21 0.95
C ASN A 394 15.13 11.88 2.15
N LYS A 395 16.43 11.66 1.92
CA LYS A 395 17.40 11.41 3.00
C LYS A 395 17.50 12.61 3.95
N ASN A 396 17.58 13.82 3.41
CA ASN A 396 17.70 15.03 4.23
C ASN A 396 16.42 15.25 5.07
N HIS A 397 15.24 15.08 4.48
CA HIS A 397 13.98 15.18 5.19
C HIS A 397 13.83 14.09 6.27
N ALA A 398 14.23 12.84 5.97
CA ALA A 398 14.28 11.77 6.98
C ALA A 398 15.16 12.16 8.18
N ASN A 399 16.31 12.80 7.92
CA ASN A 399 17.18 13.28 8.98
C ASN A 399 16.54 14.38 9.85
N GLU A 400 15.86 15.33 9.21
CA GLU A 400 15.12 16.39 9.91
C GLU A 400 14.03 15.81 10.81
N LEU A 401 13.26 14.84 10.30
CA LEU A 401 12.23 14.17 11.08
C LEU A 401 12.80 13.32 12.22
N LEU A 402 13.90 12.60 12.02
CA LEU A 402 14.58 11.87 13.11
C LEU A 402 15.03 12.83 14.23
N LYS A 403 15.57 14.01 13.87
CA LYS A 403 15.95 15.03 14.86
C LYS A 403 14.75 15.60 15.61
N HIS A 404 13.63 15.75 14.91
CA HIS A 404 12.40 16.26 15.49
C HIS A 404 11.75 15.24 16.44
N PHE A 405 11.64 13.97 16.02
CA PHE A 405 10.87 12.94 16.71
C PHE A 405 11.68 12.08 17.70
N CYS A 406 13.02 12.02 17.60
CA CYS A 406 13.90 11.30 18.54
C CYS A 406 15.09 12.15 19.06
N PRO A 407 14.83 13.22 19.84
CA PRO A 407 15.85 14.20 20.21
C PRO A 407 16.96 13.66 21.14
N LYS A 408 16.82 12.48 21.74
CA LYS A 408 17.75 11.96 22.77
C LYS A 408 18.66 10.82 22.30
N GLU A 409 18.32 10.12 21.21
CA GLU A 409 19.05 8.93 20.76
C GLU A 409 19.09 8.74 19.23
N CYS A 410 18.60 9.68 18.40
CA CYS A 410 18.45 9.38 16.98
C CYS A 410 19.76 9.30 16.20
N LYS A 411 20.00 8.10 15.66
CA LYS A 411 21.00 7.84 14.65
C LYS A 411 20.57 8.52 13.35
N GLU A 412 21.50 9.20 12.71
CA GLU A 412 21.32 9.73 11.36
C GLU A 412 20.94 8.59 10.39
N PRO A 413 20.21 8.86 9.28
CA PRO A 413 19.80 7.84 8.31
C PRO A 413 20.93 6.90 7.84
N GLN A 414 22.11 7.47 7.63
CA GLN A 414 23.30 6.69 7.26
C GLN A 414 23.74 5.73 8.37
N ALA A 415 23.71 6.15 9.64
CA ALA A 415 24.08 5.28 10.75
C ALA A 415 23.07 4.13 10.95
N LEU A 416 21.78 4.39 10.71
CA LEU A 416 20.75 3.33 10.66
C LEU A 416 21.01 2.33 9.54
N TYR A 417 21.41 2.80 8.35
CA TYR A 417 21.83 1.93 7.25
C TYR A 417 22.98 1.01 7.62
N HIS A 418 24.04 1.54 8.23
CA HIS A 418 25.18 0.72 8.63
C HIS A 418 24.83 -0.29 9.72
N GLN A 419 23.89 0.06 10.62
CA GLN A 419 23.39 -0.85 11.65
C GLN A 419 22.57 -2.00 11.05
N VAL A 420 21.64 -1.69 10.15
CA VAL A 420 20.63 -2.66 9.68
C VAL A 420 21.13 -3.49 8.50
N LEU A 421 21.74 -2.85 7.50
CA LEU A 421 22.20 -3.53 6.28
C LEU A 421 23.72 -3.63 6.18
N GLY A 422 24.46 -2.63 6.69
CA GLY A 422 25.92 -2.67 6.78
C GLY A 422 26.63 -2.92 5.45
N GLU A 423 27.81 -3.56 5.51
CA GLU A 423 28.62 -3.92 4.34
C GLU A 423 28.09 -5.14 3.57
N HIS A 424 27.20 -5.93 4.20
CA HIS A 424 26.63 -7.15 3.63
C HIS A 424 25.11 -7.09 3.55
N PRO A 425 24.54 -6.20 2.70
CA PRO A 425 23.11 -5.91 2.68
C PRO A 425 22.24 -7.15 2.41
N ASN A 426 22.66 -8.05 1.52
CA ASN A 426 21.89 -9.27 1.21
C ASN A 426 21.78 -10.23 2.41
N LEU A 427 22.90 -10.45 3.11
CA LEU A 427 22.94 -11.34 4.28
C LEU A 427 22.12 -10.74 5.42
N ASN A 428 22.31 -9.45 5.71
CA ASN A 428 21.64 -8.78 6.80
C ASN A 428 20.14 -8.61 6.55
N PHE A 429 19.72 -8.40 5.30
CA PHE A 429 18.31 -8.48 4.92
C PHE A 429 17.72 -9.87 5.22
N GLY A 430 18.41 -10.94 4.79
CA GLY A 430 17.97 -12.31 5.07
C GLY A 430 17.87 -12.62 6.56
N LEU A 431 18.83 -12.16 7.36
CA LEU A 431 18.79 -12.29 8.83
C LEU A 431 17.63 -11.49 9.45
N GLY A 432 17.34 -10.30 8.92
CA GLY A 432 16.19 -9.49 9.32
C GLY A 432 14.87 -10.21 9.08
N LEU A 433 14.67 -10.79 7.89
CA LEU A 433 13.49 -11.60 7.58
C LEU A 433 13.38 -12.82 8.49
N LEU A 434 14.47 -13.57 8.70
CA LEU A 434 14.48 -14.72 9.60
C LEU A 434 14.12 -14.33 11.04
N SER A 435 14.59 -13.19 11.52
CA SER A 435 14.24 -12.68 12.84
C SER A 435 12.76 -12.31 12.93
N TYR A 436 12.19 -11.70 11.89
CA TYR A 436 10.76 -11.40 11.82
C TYR A 436 9.91 -12.68 11.85
N PHE A 437 10.28 -13.71 11.07
CA PHE A 437 9.57 -14.99 11.09
C PHE A 437 9.68 -15.73 12.43
N ARG A 438 10.74 -15.48 13.22
CA ARG A 438 10.90 -16.08 14.54
C ARG A 438 10.05 -15.41 15.61
N ASP A 439 9.86 -14.09 15.53
CA ASP A 439 9.18 -13.28 16.54
C ASP A 439 8.53 -12.04 15.88
N SER A 440 7.41 -12.25 15.20
CA SER A 440 6.78 -11.23 14.36
C SER A 440 6.20 -10.07 15.16
N HIS A 441 5.73 -10.28 16.38
CA HIS A 441 5.06 -9.24 17.19
C HIS A 441 6.05 -8.27 17.84
N GLU A 442 7.18 -8.77 18.36
CA GLU A 442 8.19 -7.94 19.04
C GLU A 442 9.32 -7.49 18.10
N PHE A 443 9.31 -7.91 16.83
CA PHE A 443 10.36 -7.57 15.88
C PHE A 443 10.58 -6.05 15.76
N ARG A 444 11.84 -5.64 15.91
CA ARG A 444 12.33 -4.27 15.70
C ARG A 444 13.69 -4.35 14.99
N LEU A 445 13.94 -3.42 14.08
CA LEU A 445 15.15 -3.33 13.26
C LEU A 445 16.17 -2.36 13.85
N THR A 446 15.70 -1.20 14.33
CA THR A 446 16.58 -0.10 14.75
C THR A 446 16.77 -0.06 16.27
N LYS A 447 15.83 -0.63 17.03
CA LYS A 447 15.86 -0.77 18.48
C LYS A 447 16.17 -2.21 18.93
N LYS A 448 16.68 -2.34 20.16
CA LYS A 448 16.77 -3.66 20.82
C LYS A 448 15.36 -4.15 21.14
N THR A 449 15.09 -5.43 20.87
CA THR A 449 13.87 -6.12 21.29
C THR A 449 13.69 -6.01 22.81
N LYS A 450 12.48 -5.64 23.25
CA LYS A 450 12.12 -5.71 24.68
C LYS A 450 12.10 -7.20 25.08
N PRO A 451 12.64 -7.59 26.25
CA PRO A 451 12.55 -8.98 26.70
C PRO A 451 11.08 -9.37 26.89
N SER A 452 10.67 -10.50 26.32
CA SER A 452 9.27 -10.92 26.26
C SER A 452 8.68 -11.22 27.63
N THR A 453 7.43 -10.80 27.85
CA THR A 453 6.58 -11.22 28.98
C THR A 453 5.53 -12.26 28.58
N LEU A 454 5.50 -12.70 27.33
CA LEU A 454 4.59 -13.72 26.83
C LEU A 454 5.38 -14.93 26.31
N ASN A 455 5.18 -16.07 26.97
CA ASN A 455 5.74 -17.37 26.59
C ASN A 455 4.95 -17.97 25.42
N ASN A 456 5.71 -18.52 24.46
CA ASN A 456 5.37 -19.59 23.51
C ASN A 456 4.23 -19.36 22.51
N PHE A 457 4.55 -18.67 21.41
CA PHE A 457 4.08 -19.08 20.08
C PHE A 457 5.26 -19.04 19.11
N SER A 458 5.56 -20.18 18.51
CA SER A 458 6.60 -20.37 17.50
C SER A 458 5.93 -20.64 16.16
N PHE A 459 6.40 -20.00 15.11
CA PHE A 459 5.98 -20.18 13.71
C PHE A 459 5.96 -21.65 13.22
N PHE A 460 6.60 -22.58 13.96
CA PHE A 460 6.64 -24.02 13.65
C PHE A 460 5.82 -24.92 14.59
N SER A 461 5.01 -24.40 15.51
CA SER A 461 4.09 -25.26 16.26
C SER A 461 2.84 -25.53 15.42
N GLY A 462 2.87 -26.62 14.66
CA GLY A 462 1.67 -27.24 14.11
C GLY A 462 0.75 -27.71 15.24
N ASP A 463 -0.55 -27.72 14.95
CA ASP A 463 -1.63 -28.15 15.83
C ASP A 463 -1.26 -29.44 16.56
N ILE A 464 -1.11 -29.37 17.89
CA ILE A 464 -1.27 -30.56 18.72
C ILE A 464 -2.77 -30.68 18.94
N THR A 465 -3.43 -31.43 18.07
CA THR A 465 -4.72 -32.03 18.35
C THR A 465 -4.57 -32.92 19.59
N THR A 466 -5.02 -32.46 20.75
CA THR A 466 -5.34 -33.36 21.87
C THR A 466 -6.80 -33.74 21.81
N GLU A 467 -7.10 -34.75 21.01
CA GLU A 467 -8.21 -35.67 21.29
C GLU A 467 -7.59 -37.06 21.40
N ASP A 468 -7.49 -37.57 22.63
CA ASP A 468 -7.56 -39.01 22.84
C ASP A 468 -8.18 -39.26 24.23
N SER A 469 -9.51 -39.27 24.22
CA SER A 469 -10.30 -39.96 25.22
C SER A 469 -10.20 -41.46 24.93
N SER A 470 -9.38 -42.18 25.71
CA SER A 470 -9.52 -43.63 25.83
C SER A 470 -9.85 -44.02 27.28
N GLU A 471 -11.09 -44.45 27.38
CA GLU A 471 -11.80 -45.17 28.42
C GLU A 471 -10.98 -45.96 29.45
N GLN A 472 -11.41 -45.82 30.70
CA GLN A 472 -11.21 -46.76 31.78
C GLN A 472 -11.57 -48.20 31.35
N MET A 473 -10.61 -49.12 31.49
CA MET A 473 -10.94 -50.49 31.89
C MET A 473 -10.16 -50.86 33.15
N ASN A 474 -10.93 -51.06 34.21
CA ASN A 474 -10.52 -51.71 35.45
C ASN A 474 -9.98 -53.12 35.18
N ALA A 475 -8.76 -53.40 35.64
CA ALA A 475 -8.39 -54.75 36.07
C ALA A 475 -7.30 -54.66 37.16
N SER A 476 -7.79 -54.77 38.39
CA SER A 476 -7.13 -55.25 39.60
C SER A 476 -5.91 -56.17 39.41
N SER A 477 -4.79 -55.83 40.04
CA SER A 477 -4.00 -56.78 40.85
C SER A 477 -2.99 -56.04 41.75
N ASN A 478 -2.98 -56.44 43.01
CA ASN A 478 -2.29 -55.85 44.16
C ASN A 478 -0.76 -56.15 44.15
N PRO A 479 0.03 -55.51 45.04
CA PRO A 479 1.48 -55.40 44.95
C PRO A 479 2.24 -56.58 45.58
N TYR A 480 3.55 -56.60 45.30
CA TYR A 480 4.62 -57.41 45.90
C TYR A 480 4.42 -57.82 47.38
N VAL A 481 4.86 -59.04 47.75
CA VAL A 481 5.98 -59.30 48.71
C VAL A 481 6.09 -60.81 49.08
N ASN A 482 7.32 -61.34 48.90
CA ASN A 482 8.11 -62.37 49.61
C ASN A 482 7.68 -63.85 49.84
N ASN A 483 8.64 -64.72 49.45
CA ASN A 483 9.29 -65.84 50.15
C ASN A 483 8.44 -66.85 50.96
N ALA A 484 8.37 -68.08 50.44
CA ALA A 484 8.96 -69.31 51.01
C ALA A 484 8.59 -70.51 50.12
#